data_AF-A0A924LVS5-F1
#
_entry.id   AF-A0A924LVS5-F1
#
_cell.length_a   1.000
_cell.length_b   1.000
_cell.length_c   1.000
_cell.angle_alpha   90.00
_cell.angle_beta   90.00
_cell.angle_gamma   90.00
#
_symmetry.space_group_name_H-M   'P 1'
#
loop_
_entity.id
_entity.type
_entity.pdbx_description
1 polymer ?
#
loop_
_entity_poly.entity_id
_entity_poly.type
_entity_poly.pdbx_seq_one_letter_code
_entity_poly.pdbx_strand_id
1 'polypeptide(L)'
;RALARDVGELLGVGGLAAELRRSEVGEWDVRQSNVVRPDEARASDIRPMLDLVPAAQRCEVDRTGAIELSHGRRAFGVVSASADPALPLAAVFDGALLAMVDVDLASPLASVPPEGSVVLKPRTVFVRPEELALGVHA
;
A
#
# COMPACT_ATOMS: atom_id res chain seq x y z
N ARG A 1 12.16 24.87 5.55
CA ARG A 1 12.86 26.09 5.07
C ARG A 1 11.98 27.32 5.22
N ALA A 2 10.79 27.38 4.60
CA ALA A 2 9.82 28.47 4.81
C ALA A 2 9.57 28.77 6.29
N LEU A 3 9.29 27.74 7.09
CA LEU A 3 9.11 27.88 8.53
C LEU A 3 10.27 28.59 9.26
N ALA A 4 11.54 28.35 8.86
CA ALA A 4 12.68 29.01 9.48
C ALA A 4 12.75 30.51 9.12
N ARG A 5 12.32 30.86 7.90
CA ARG A 5 12.14 32.25 7.48
C ARG A 5 11.02 32.90 8.27
N ASP A 6 9.86 32.25 8.38
CA ASP A 6 8.69 32.78 9.09
C ASP A 6 9.01 33.04 10.56
N VAL A 7 9.72 32.12 11.22
CA VAL A 7 10.21 32.31 12.60
C VAL A 7 11.17 33.51 12.69
N GLY A 8 12.09 33.64 11.73
CA GLY A 8 13.01 34.77 11.67
C GLY A 8 12.34 36.13 11.43
N GLU A 9 11.28 36.16 10.61
CA GLU A 9 10.45 37.35 10.37
C GLU A 9 9.67 37.73 11.63
N LEU A 10 9.07 36.76 12.33
CA LEU A 10 8.38 36.98 13.60
C LEU A 10 9.30 37.54 14.71
N LEU A 11 10.57 37.15 14.71
CA LEU A 11 11.57 37.62 15.66
C LEU A 11 12.27 38.93 15.22
N GLY A 12 12.02 39.41 14.01
CA GLY A 12 12.62 40.64 13.48
C GLY A 12 14.13 40.55 13.18
N VAL A 13 14.70 39.35 13.14
CA VAL A 13 16.14 39.12 12.93
C VAL A 13 16.46 38.37 11.63
N GLY A 14 15.43 37.87 10.93
CA GLY A 14 15.59 36.96 9.79
C GLY A 14 15.96 35.54 10.25
N GLY A 15 15.83 34.57 9.35
CA GLY A 15 16.08 33.17 9.69
C GLY A 15 16.29 32.29 8.47
N LEU A 16 17.21 31.33 8.59
CA LEU A 16 17.50 30.33 7.57
C LEU A 16 17.73 28.96 8.22
N ALA A 17 17.31 27.90 7.54
CA ALA A 17 17.60 26.53 7.97
C ALA A 17 19.01 26.14 7.49
N ALA A 18 19.99 26.16 8.40
CA ALA A 18 21.37 25.82 8.10
C ALA A 18 21.56 24.31 7.90
N GLU A 19 20.87 23.50 8.70
CA GLU A 19 20.85 22.05 8.61
C GLU A 19 19.41 21.53 8.72
N LEU A 20 19.13 20.40 8.06
CA LEU A 20 17.87 19.69 8.21
C LEU A 20 18.12 18.20 8.07
N ARG A 21 17.79 17.44 9.11
CA ARG A 21 17.80 15.98 9.09
C ARG A 21 16.39 15.46 9.34
N ARG A 22 15.88 14.64 8.43
CA ARG A 22 14.61 13.94 8.61
C ARG A 22 14.85 12.71 9.47
N SER A 23 14.27 12.68 10.67
CA SER A 23 14.36 11.53 11.59
C SER A 23 13.27 10.49 11.36
N GLU A 24 12.16 10.87 10.73
CA GLU A 24 10.99 10.02 10.62
C GLU A 24 10.21 10.30 9.33
N VAL A 25 9.55 9.27 8.80
CA VAL A 25 8.53 9.34 7.74
C VAL A 25 7.45 8.35 8.11
N GLY A 26 6.20 8.79 8.32
CA GLY A 26 5.14 7.88 8.74
C GLY A 26 5.53 7.14 10.02
N GLU A 27 5.53 5.81 9.99
CA GLU A 27 5.94 4.95 11.12
C GLU A 27 7.45 4.60 11.13
N TRP A 28 8.20 5.02 10.11
CA TRP A 28 9.61 4.68 9.95
C TRP A 28 10.51 5.73 10.60
N ASP A 29 11.29 5.31 11.60
CA ASP A 29 12.20 6.17 12.38
C ASP A 29 13.66 5.73 12.20
N VAL A 30 14.56 6.68 11.93
CA VAL A 30 16.00 6.47 11.76
C VAL A 30 16.70 5.92 13.01
N ARG A 31 16.06 5.99 14.18
CA ARG A 31 16.55 5.43 15.46
C ARG A 31 16.27 3.94 15.60
N GLN A 32 15.46 3.35 14.72
CA GLN A 32 15.22 1.91 14.73
C GLN A 32 16.53 1.15 14.43
N SER A 33 16.73 0.01 15.11
CA SER A 33 17.99 -0.74 15.09
C SER A 33 18.34 -1.36 13.73
N ASN A 34 17.40 -1.41 12.81
CA ASN A 34 17.53 -2.07 11.51
C ASN A 34 17.64 -1.08 10.33
N VAL A 35 17.97 0.18 10.59
CA VAL A 35 18.14 1.20 9.55
C VAL A 35 19.53 1.09 8.94
N VAL A 36 19.58 0.79 7.64
CA VAL A 36 20.81 0.64 6.86
C VAL A 36 20.94 1.81 5.90
N ARG A 37 22.17 2.26 5.64
CA ARG A 37 22.40 3.32 4.65
C ARG A 37 22.13 2.77 3.24
N PRO A 38 21.62 3.58 2.30
CA PRO A 38 21.30 3.11 0.95
C PRO A 38 22.48 2.45 0.22
N ASP A 39 23.71 2.88 0.48
CA ASP A 39 24.95 2.34 -0.08
C ASP A 39 25.39 1.02 0.58
N GLU A 40 24.86 0.69 1.75
CA GLU A 40 25.16 -0.52 2.51
C GLU A 40 24.02 -1.56 2.42
N ALA A 41 22.88 -1.17 1.85
CA ALA A 41 21.66 -1.96 1.80
C ALA A 41 21.83 -3.23 0.95
N ARG A 42 21.38 -4.36 1.51
CA ARG A 42 21.32 -5.67 0.85
C ARG A 42 19.87 -6.04 0.58
N ALA A 43 19.65 -7.01 -0.31
CA ALA A 43 18.31 -7.52 -0.59
C ALA A 43 17.58 -8.01 0.68
N SER A 44 18.32 -8.55 1.66
CA SER A 44 17.78 -8.98 2.96
C SER A 44 17.25 -7.84 3.84
N ASP A 45 17.64 -6.60 3.56
CA ASP A 45 17.21 -5.43 4.34
C ASP A 45 15.90 -4.83 3.80
N ILE A 46 15.44 -5.30 2.62
CA ILE A 46 14.20 -4.87 1.98
C ILE A 46 13.05 -5.69 2.56
N ARG A 47 12.04 -5.01 3.12
CA ARG A 47 10.82 -5.65 3.60
C ARG A 47 9.84 -5.88 2.43
N PRO A 48 9.10 -6.99 2.42
CA PRO A 48 7.99 -7.20 1.49
C PRO A 48 7.01 -6.03 1.52
N MET A 49 6.49 -5.65 0.36
CA MET A 49 5.54 -4.54 0.26
C MET A 49 4.24 -4.82 1.04
N LEU A 50 3.84 -6.09 1.16
CA LEU A 50 2.67 -6.50 1.92
C LEU A 50 2.79 -6.17 3.43
N ASP A 51 4.01 -6.17 3.97
CA ASP A 51 4.25 -5.86 5.39
C ASP A 51 3.92 -4.40 5.73
N LEU A 52 3.86 -3.52 4.73
CA LEU A 52 3.43 -2.13 4.90
C LEU A 52 1.92 -1.99 5.04
N VAL A 53 1.14 -3.03 4.74
CA VAL A 53 -0.32 -2.98 4.82
C VAL A 53 -0.79 -3.76 6.04
N PRO A 54 -1.50 -3.11 6.99
CA PRO A 54 -2.07 -3.79 8.15
C PRO A 54 -2.95 -4.98 7.74
N ALA A 55 -2.84 -6.10 8.47
CA ALA A 55 -3.63 -7.30 8.16
C ALA A 55 -5.15 -7.04 8.11
N ALA A 56 -5.64 -6.14 8.95
CA ALA A 56 -7.05 -5.72 8.96
C ALA A 56 -7.53 -5.08 7.65
N GLN A 57 -6.61 -4.55 6.85
CA GLN A 57 -6.88 -3.83 5.59
C GLN A 57 -6.47 -4.65 4.35
N ARG A 58 -6.35 -5.97 4.49
CA ARG A 58 -6.09 -6.91 3.40
C ARG A 58 -7.39 -7.62 2.99
N CYS A 59 -7.50 -7.97 1.71
CA CYS A 59 -8.56 -8.81 1.19
C CYS A 59 -7.96 -9.92 0.33
N GLU A 60 -8.40 -11.16 0.57
CA GLU A 60 -7.95 -12.32 -0.20
C GLU A 60 -8.77 -12.42 -1.48
N VAL A 61 -8.09 -12.63 -2.61
CA VAL A 61 -8.72 -12.90 -3.90
C VAL A 61 -8.37 -14.31 -4.34
N ASP A 62 -9.26 -14.93 -5.12
CA ASP A 62 -8.95 -16.21 -5.75
C ASP A 62 -8.10 -16.00 -7.02
N ARG A 63 -7.70 -17.11 -7.66
CA ARG A 63 -6.89 -17.05 -8.89
C ARG A 63 -7.58 -16.27 -10.02
N THR A 64 -8.90 -16.42 -10.13
CA THR A 64 -9.68 -15.71 -11.15
C THR A 64 -9.65 -14.22 -10.90
N GLY A 65 -9.94 -13.80 -9.66
CA GLY A 65 -9.88 -12.41 -9.23
C GLY A 65 -8.48 -11.82 -9.36
N ALA A 66 -7.45 -12.60 -9.09
CA ALA A 66 -6.07 -12.18 -9.28
C ALA A 66 -5.76 -11.86 -10.74
N ILE A 67 -6.20 -12.71 -11.68
CA ILE A 67 -6.07 -12.46 -13.12
C ILE A 67 -6.85 -11.20 -13.51
N GLU A 68 -8.11 -11.06 -13.08
CA GLU A 68 -8.94 -9.89 -13.38
C GLU A 68 -8.30 -8.59 -12.88
N LEU A 69 -7.83 -8.56 -11.64
CA LEU A 69 -7.16 -7.40 -11.05
C LEU A 69 -5.84 -7.09 -11.75
N SER A 70 -5.06 -8.10 -12.17
CA SER A 70 -3.82 -7.89 -12.93
C SER A 70 -4.05 -7.19 -14.27
N HIS A 71 -5.25 -7.35 -14.85
CA HIS A 71 -5.70 -6.63 -16.04
C HIS A 71 -6.41 -5.29 -15.74
N GLY A 72 -6.45 -4.86 -14.47
CA GLY A 72 -7.15 -3.65 -14.05
C GLY A 72 -8.67 -3.77 -14.10
N ARG A 73 -9.21 -4.99 -14.17
CA ARG A 73 -10.66 -5.25 -14.13
C ARG A 73 -11.14 -5.45 -12.70
N ARG A 74 -12.46 -5.38 -12.51
CA ARG A 74 -13.09 -5.63 -11.21
C ARG A 74 -13.07 -7.11 -10.89
N ALA A 75 -12.95 -7.45 -9.62
CA ALA A 75 -12.92 -8.83 -9.15
C ALA A 75 -13.77 -9.00 -7.89
N PHE A 76 -14.03 -10.25 -7.51
CA PHE A 76 -14.56 -10.57 -6.20
C PHE A 76 -13.41 -10.84 -5.23
N GLY A 77 -13.59 -10.46 -3.97
CA GLY A 77 -12.66 -10.82 -2.91
C GLY A 77 -13.34 -10.88 -1.55
N VAL A 78 -12.66 -11.55 -0.61
CA VAL A 78 -13.12 -11.69 0.77
C VAL A 78 -12.41 -10.64 1.62
N VAL A 79 -13.21 -9.78 2.23
CA VAL A 79 -12.70 -8.68 3.08
C VAL A 79 -12.86 -9.07 4.54
N SER A 80 -11.88 -8.74 5.37
CA SER A 80 -12.01 -8.90 6.83
C SER A 80 -13.18 -8.08 7.38
N ALA A 81 -13.94 -8.63 8.31
CA ALA A 81 -15.02 -7.91 9.00
C ALA A 81 -14.53 -6.67 9.76
N SER A 82 -13.24 -6.61 10.09
CA SER A 82 -12.62 -5.47 10.77
C SER A 82 -12.11 -4.37 9.84
N ALA A 83 -12.26 -4.53 8.52
CA ALA A 83 -11.75 -3.57 7.55
C ALA A 83 -12.53 -2.26 7.60
N ASP A 84 -11.81 -1.14 7.48
CA ASP A 84 -12.46 0.16 7.31
C ASP A 84 -12.79 0.36 5.82
N PRO A 85 -14.09 0.44 5.43
CA PRO A 85 -14.48 0.62 4.05
C PRO A 85 -14.11 2.00 3.47
N ALA A 86 -13.74 2.98 4.31
CA ALA A 86 -13.29 4.29 3.86
C ALA A 86 -11.82 4.28 3.41
N LEU A 87 -11.05 3.25 3.78
CA LEU A 87 -9.64 3.12 3.44
C LEU A 87 -9.44 2.14 2.27
N PRO A 88 -8.44 2.38 1.38
CA PRO A 88 -8.08 1.41 0.36
C PRO A 88 -7.70 0.07 1.00
N LEU A 89 -8.07 -1.03 0.35
CA LEU A 89 -7.70 -2.40 0.73
C LEU A 89 -6.52 -2.88 -0.12
N ALA A 90 -5.70 -3.75 0.45
CA ALA A 90 -4.72 -4.53 -0.29
C ALA A 90 -5.33 -5.86 -0.75
N ALA A 91 -5.46 -6.05 -2.06
CA ALA A 91 -5.78 -7.35 -2.63
C ALA A 91 -4.53 -8.25 -2.56
N VAL A 92 -4.70 -9.42 -1.95
CA VAL A 92 -3.65 -10.41 -1.71
C VAL A 92 -4.01 -11.70 -2.42
N PHE A 93 -3.01 -12.31 -3.06
CA PHE A 93 -3.11 -13.63 -3.66
C PHE A 93 -1.85 -14.42 -3.35
N ASP A 94 -1.99 -15.65 -2.84
CA ASP A 94 -0.87 -16.52 -2.44
C ASP A 94 0.18 -15.81 -1.53
N GLY A 95 -0.31 -14.95 -0.62
CA GLY A 95 0.55 -14.22 0.32
C GLY A 95 1.30 -13.03 -0.30
N ALA A 96 1.02 -12.66 -1.55
CA ALA A 96 1.64 -11.54 -2.25
C ALA A 96 0.66 -10.37 -2.44
N LEU A 97 1.17 -9.15 -2.33
CA LEU A 97 0.40 -7.93 -2.60
C LEU A 97 0.20 -7.76 -4.11
N LEU A 98 -1.05 -7.86 -4.57
CA LEU A 98 -1.40 -7.75 -5.97
C LEU A 98 -1.75 -6.32 -6.38
N ALA A 99 -2.63 -5.67 -5.62
CA ALA A 99 -3.19 -4.37 -5.96
C ALA A 99 -3.72 -3.63 -4.74
N MET A 100 -3.79 -2.30 -4.82
CA MET A 100 -4.66 -1.50 -3.97
C MET A 100 -6.04 -1.38 -4.62
N VAL A 101 -7.09 -1.64 -3.86
CA VAL A 101 -8.48 -1.70 -4.33
C VAL A 101 -9.41 -0.91 -3.42
N ASP A 102 -10.52 -0.43 -3.97
CA ASP A 102 -11.65 0.10 -3.20
C ASP A 102 -12.78 -0.94 -3.21
N VAL A 103 -13.59 -0.95 -2.13
CA VAL A 103 -14.84 -1.72 -2.12
C VAL A 103 -15.88 -0.99 -2.96
N ASP A 104 -16.38 -1.66 -3.99
CA ASP A 104 -17.43 -1.12 -4.85
C ASP A 104 -18.80 -1.57 -4.35
N LEU A 105 -19.36 -0.80 -3.43
CA LEU A 105 -20.70 -1.04 -2.87
C LEU A 105 -21.84 -0.71 -3.84
N ALA A 106 -21.55 0.02 -4.93
CA ALA A 106 -22.55 0.65 -5.79
C ALA A 106 -22.75 -0.08 -7.12
N SER A 107 -21.92 -1.07 -7.45
CA SER A 107 -21.92 -1.65 -8.78
C SER A 107 -22.95 -2.77 -8.95
N PRO A 108 -23.94 -2.65 -9.87
CA PRO A 108 -24.88 -3.71 -10.22
C PRO A 108 -24.24 -4.69 -11.22
N LEU A 109 -23.02 -5.19 -10.93
CA LEU A 109 -22.38 -6.16 -11.81
C LEU A 109 -23.28 -7.40 -11.95
N ALA A 110 -23.38 -7.91 -13.18
CA ALA A 110 -24.33 -8.90 -13.69
C ALA A 110 -24.22 -10.32 -13.09
N SER A 111 -23.51 -10.46 -11.98
CA SER A 111 -23.34 -11.72 -11.26
C SER A 111 -23.40 -11.42 -9.77
N VAL A 112 -24.34 -12.08 -9.07
CA VAL A 112 -24.44 -12.04 -7.61
C VAL A 112 -23.08 -12.43 -7.03
N PRO A 113 -22.48 -11.62 -6.14
CA PRO A 113 -21.23 -11.98 -5.49
C PRO A 113 -21.41 -13.32 -4.76
N PRO A 114 -20.43 -14.25 -4.81
CA PRO A 114 -20.47 -15.43 -3.96
C PRO A 114 -20.62 -15.04 -2.48
N GLU A 115 -21.28 -15.88 -1.69
CA GLU A 115 -21.58 -15.58 -0.29
C GLU A 115 -20.33 -15.11 0.48
N GLY A 116 -20.43 -13.94 1.12
CA GLY A 116 -19.34 -13.35 1.89
C GLY A 116 -18.26 -12.60 1.08
N SER A 117 -18.42 -12.46 -0.24
CA SER A 117 -17.51 -11.66 -1.07
C SER A 117 -18.08 -10.28 -1.41
N VAL A 118 -17.19 -9.35 -1.74
CA VAL A 118 -17.54 -8.02 -2.24
C VAL A 118 -16.89 -7.77 -3.59
N VAL A 119 -17.44 -6.84 -4.35
CA VAL A 119 -16.83 -6.35 -5.59
C VAL A 119 -15.68 -5.41 -5.23
N LEU A 120 -14.50 -5.70 -5.78
CA LEU A 120 -13.30 -4.91 -5.64
C LEU A 120 -13.03 -4.14 -6.93
N LYS A 121 -12.75 -2.85 -6.80
CA LYS A 121 -12.35 -1.98 -7.92
C LYS A 121 -10.86 -1.63 -7.77
N PRO A 122 -10.00 -1.97 -8.74
CA PRO A 122 -8.59 -1.65 -8.66
C PRO A 122 -8.35 -0.13 -8.74
N ARG A 123 -7.47 0.37 -7.86
CA ARG A 123 -6.88 1.72 -7.93
C ARG A 123 -5.48 1.69 -8.53
N THR A 124 -4.68 0.71 -8.11
CA THR A 124 -3.29 0.55 -8.54
C THR A 124 -2.94 -0.93 -8.49
N VAL A 125 -2.30 -1.43 -9.54
CA VAL A 125 -1.91 -2.84 -9.70
C VAL A 125 -0.39 -2.91 -9.68
N PHE A 126 0.15 -3.85 -8.91
CA PHE A 126 1.60 -3.99 -8.70
C PHE A 126 2.23 -5.17 -9.43
N VAL A 127 1.46 -6.23 -9.68
CA VAL A 127 1.94 -7.45 -10.34
C VAL A 127 1.44 -7.48 -11.77
N ARG A 128 2.31 -7.87 -12.70
CA ARG A 128 1.92 -8.04 -14.10
C ARG A 128 1.26 -9.41 -14.33
N PRO A 129 0.34 -9.54 -15.31
CA PRO A 129 -0.29 -10.82 -15.61
C PRO A 129 0.72 -11.94 -15.90
N GLU A 130 1.82 -11.64 -16.58
CA GLU A 130 2.91 -12.58 -16.88
C GLU A 130 3.64 -13.10 -15.62
N GLU A 131 3.78 -12.28 -14.58
CA GLU A 131 4.43 -12.66 -13.32
C GLU A 131 3.53 -13.59 -12.51
N LEU A 132 2.20 -13.36 -12.56
CA LEU A 132 1.19 -14.20 -11.94
C LEU A 132 1.16 -15.61 -12.56
N ALA A 133 1.40 -15.72 -13.88
CA ALA A 133 1.44 -17.00 -14.58
C ALA A 133 2.69 -17.83 -14.24
N LEU A 134 3.79 -17.17 -13.86
CA LEU A 134 5.07 -17.80 -13.53
C LEU A 134 5.19 -18.19 -12.05
N GLY A 135 4.23 -17.78 -11.20
CA GLY A 135 4.27 -18.03 -9.75
C GLY A 135 5.44 -17.33 -9.04
N VAL A 136 6.02 -16.31 -9.69
CA VAL A 136 7.12 -15.52 -9.13
C VAL A 136 6.48 -14.36 -8.36
N HIS A 137 6.28 -14.57 -7.07
CA HIS A 137 5.80 -13.53 -6.17
C HIS A 137 7.01 -12.99 -5.40
N ALA A 138 7.35 -11.72 -5.63
CA ALA A 138 8.50 -11.03 -5.03
C ALA A 138 8.13 -10.36 -3.69
#